data_AF-A0A4R5PKQ7-F1
#
_entry.id   AF-A0A4R5PKQ7-F1
#
_cell.length_a   1.000
_cell.length_b   1.000
_cell.length_c   1.000
_cell.angle_alpha   90.00
_cell.angle_beta   90.00
_cell.angle_gamma   90.00
#
_symmetry.space_group_name_H-M   'P 1'
#
loop_
_entity.id
_entity.type
_entity.pdbx_description
1 polymer ?
#
loop_
_entity_poly.entity_id
_entity_poly.type
_entity_poly.pdbx_seq_one_letter_code
_entity_poly.pdbx_strand_id
1 'polypeptide(L)'
;MAANDKDFWAGLDISKLPSSGVAARDIGCVFFYTGIECLHGHVAPRYAKGGRCVACAHASAERDRLANWTGKKGAARAHLIRSLASIDGHRVYVPEKPCVNGHYLRWTGSNNCVECDKENRVKYAESRREARLKKKYGITNSEYSELAKEQGGKCKICTQYPVNDQPLHVDHCHKSGAVRGLLCSRCNQAIGLLCEDVSLFMAAAEYIKQARQTKVVAG
;
A
#
# COMPACT_ATOMS: atom_id res chain seq x y z
N MET A 1 -26.59 -35.09 24.60
CA MET A 1 -25.54 -34.24 25.21
C MET A 1 -24.99 -33.34 24.11
N ALA A 2 -25.32 -32.05 24.15
CA ALA A 2 -24.96 -31.11 23.10
C ALA A 2 -23.44 -31.03 22.97
N ALA A 3 -22.91 -31.21 21.75
CA ALA A 3 -21.51 -30.96 21.46
C ALA A 3 -21.16 -29.55 21.96
N ASN A 4 -20.12 -29.45 22.78
CA ASN A 4 -19.77 -28.26 23.54
C ASN A 4 -19.62 -27.05 22.59
N ASP A 5 -20.60 -26.15 22.59
CA ASP A 5 -20.64 -24.87 21.85
C ASP A 5 -19.44 -23.94 22.16
N LYS A 6 -18.56 -24.36 23.06
CA LYS A 6 -17.37 -23.65 23.54
C LYS A 6 -16.17 -23.71 22.61
N ASP A 7 -16.20 -24.52 21.55
CA ASP A 7 -15.00 -24.77 20.74
C ASP A 7 -14.62 -23.61 19.80
N PHE A 8 -15.61 -22.80 19.39
CA PHE A 8 -15.39 -21.83 18.31
C PHE A 8 -14.50 -20.63 18.69
N TRP A 9 -14.60 -20.13 19.91
CA TRP A 9 -13.75 -19.05 20.44
C TRP A 9 -12.85 -19.55 21.59
N ALA A 10 -12.70 -20.86 21.73
CA ALA A 10 -11.72 -21.44 22.64
C ALA A 10 -10.31 -20.93 22.31
N GLY A 11 -9.55 -20.62 23.36
CA GLY A 11 -8.18 -20.09 23.27
C GLY A 11 -8.09 -18.60 22.87
N LEU A 12 -9.21 -17.91 22.69
CA LEU A 12 -9.24 -16.49 22.36
C LEU A 12 -9.78 -15.68 23.54
N ASP A 13 -9.10 -14.57 23.86
CA ASP A 13 -9.56 -13.65 24.89
C ASP A 13 -10.66 -12.72 24.35
N ILE A 14 -11.87 -13.27 24.27
CA ILE A 14 -13.05 -12.53 23.77
C ILE A 14 -13.53 -11.42 24.71
N SER A 15 -13.00 -11.34 25.94
CA SER A 15 -13.34 -10.28 26.89
C SER A 15 -12.85 -8.90 26.41
N LYS A 16 -11.83 -8.88 25.53
CA LYS A 16 -11.31 -7.68 24.89
C LYS A 16 -12.22 -7.11 23.81
N LEU A 17 -13.22 -7.87 23.35
CA LEU A 17 -14.16 -7.36 22.36
C LEU A 17 -14.94 -6.17 22.93
N PRO A 18 -15.35 -5.21 22.08
CA PRO A 18 -16.20 -4.10 22.50
C PRO A 18 -17.46 -4.59 23.20
N SER A 19 -17.97 -3.80 24.15
CA SER A 19 -19.15 -4.18 24.95
C SER A 19 -20.48 -4.03 24.21
N SER A 20 -20.51 -3.33 23.07
CA SER A 20 -21.73 -3.12 22.27
C SER A 20 -21.46 -3.17 20.78
N GLY A 21 -22.50 -3.47 20.00
CA GLY A 21 -22.44 -3.46 18.54
C GLY A 21 -22.24 -2.06 17.93
N VAL A 22 -22.50 -0.99 18.69
CA VAL A 22 -22.15 0.39 18.29
C VAL A 22 -20.64 0.56 18.42
N ALA A 23 -20.09 0.33 19.62
CA ALA A 23 -18.66 0.46 19.87
C ALA A 23 -17.81 -0.41 18.94
N ALA A 24 -18.28 -1.62 18.59
CA ALA A 24 -17.61 -2.46 17.60
C ALA A 24 -17.58 -1.85 16.20
N ARG A 25 -18.68 -1.26 15.73
CA ARG A 25 -18.73 -0.62 14.40
C ARG A 25 -17.84 0.62 14.34
N ASP A 26 -17.77 1.39 15.43
CA ASP A 26 -16.96 2.61 15.50
C ASP A 26 -15.46 2.32 15.28
N ILE A 27 -14.98 1.16 15.71
CA ILE A 27 -13.60 0.71 15.51
C ILE A 27 -13.43 -0.29 14.35
N GLY A 28 -14.48 -0.50 13.54
CA GLY A 28 -14.45 -1.47 12.44
C GLY A 28 -14.34 -2.94 12.86
N CYS A 29 -14.63 -3.26 14.12
CA CYS A 29 -14.69 -4.63 14.63
C CYS A 29 -16.00 -5.31 14.21
N VAL A 30 -15.91 -6.56 13.76
CA VAL A 30 -17.06 -7.35 13.31
C VAL A 30 -17.89 -7.88 14.49
N PHE A 31 -17.27 -7.98 15.67
CA PHE A 31 -17.85 -8.63 16.85
C PHE A 31 -17.87 -7.70 18.06
N PHE A 32 -18.80 -7.97 18.96
CA PHE A 32 -18.84 -7.39 20.29
C PHE A 32 -19.17 -8.50 21.30
N TYR A 33 -18.91 -8.27 22.58
CA TYR A 33 -19.18 -9.24 23.64
C TYR A 33 -19.75 -8.54 24.87
N THR A 34 -20.94 -8.95 25.28
CA THR A 34 -21.63 -8.37 26.45
C THR A 34 -21.47 -9.19 27.72
N GLY A 35 -21.01 -10.45 27.62
CA GLY A 35 -21.09 -11.43 28.71
C GLY A 35 -22.50 -11.90 29.05
N ILE A 36 -23.54 -11.32 28.43
CA ILE A 36 -24.95 -11.65 28.69
C ILE A 36 -25.42 -12.74 27.73
N GLU A 37 -26.16 -13.71 28.26
CA GLU A 37 -26.81 -14.79 27.50
C GLU A 37 -27.73 -14.25 26.39
N CYS A 38 -27.82 -14.98 25.28
CA CYS A 38 -28.83 -14.71 24.26
C CYS A 38 -30.16 -15.41 24.60
N LEU A 39 -31.21 -15.13 23.83
CA LEU A 39 -32.54 -15.76 23.99
C LEU A 39 -32.53 -17.29 23.85
N HIS A 40 -31.45 -17.87 23.33
CA HIS A 40 -31.26 -19.31 23.20
C HIS A 40 -30.24 -19.86 24.23
N GLY A 41 -29.88 -19.09 25.27
CA GLY A 41 -29.00 -19.53 26.36
C GLY A 41 -27.49 -19.52 26.07
N HIS A 42 -27.04 -18.94 24.95
CA HIS A 42 -25.61 -18.89 24.63
C HIS A 42 -24.93 -17.64 25.22
N VAL A 43 -23.83 -17.83 25.95
CA VAL A 43 -22.84 -16.78 26.28
C VAL A 43 -21.76 -16.78 25.19
N ALA A 44 -21.89 -15.89 24.22
CA ALA A 44 -21.04 -15.89 23.02
C ALA A 44 -20.80 -14.47 22.50
N PRO A 45 -19.71 -14.25 21.73
CA PRO A 45 -19.57 -13.06 20.89
C PRO A 45 -20.78 -12.88 19.97
N ARG A 46 -21.07 -11.64 19.63
CA ARG A 46 -22.22 -11.24 18.80
C ARG A 46 -21.74 -10.45 17.60
N TYR A 47 -22.38 -10.64 16.45
CA TYR A 47 -22.09 -9.83 15.28
C TYR A 47 -22.54 -8.39 15.51
N ALA A 48 -21.64 -7.43 15.30
CA ALA A 48 -21.96 -6.01 15.40
C ALA A 48 -23.10 -5.61 14.45
N LYS A 49 -23.18 -6.28 13.29
CA LYS A 49 -24.35 -6.21 12.40
C LYS A 49 -25.47 -7.11 12.94
N GLY A 50 -26.56 -6.49 13.39
CA GLY A 50 -27.81 -7.18 13.76
C GLY A 50 -27.80 -7.88 15.12
N GLY A 51 -26.68 -7.92 15.86
CA GLY A 51 -26.65 -8.37 17.26
C GLY A 51 -26.80 -9.88 17.48
N ARG A 52 -26.88 -10.66 16.38
CA ARG A 52 -27.02 -12.12 16.44
C ARG A 52 -25.78 -12.74 17.11
N CYS A 53 -26.02 -13.66 18.05
CA CYS A 53 -24.93 -14.39 18.71
C CYS A 53 -24.26 -15.37 17.74
N VAL A 54 -22.93 -15.53 17.84
CA VAL A 54 -22.16 -16.38 16.93
C VAL A 54 -22.58 -17.85 17.06
N ALA A 55 -22.82 -18.34 18.28
CA ALA A 55 -23.38 -19.68 18.51
C ALA A 55 -24.71 -19.88 17.77
N CYS A 56 -25.62 -18.92 17.88
CA CYS A 56 -26.92 -18.92 17.22
C CYS A 56 -26.78 -18.98 15.69
N ALA A 57 -25.81 -18.25 15.13
CA ALA A 57 -25.53 -18.26 13.70
C ALA A 57 -24.99 -19.63 13.24
N HIS A 58 -24.11 -20.23 14.04
CA HIS A 58 -23.55 -21.57 13.79
C HIS A 58 -24.61 -22.67 13.87
N ALA A 59 -25.38 -22.71 14.96
CA ALA A 59 -26.45 -23.67 15.15
C ALA A 59 -27.50 -23.62 14.03
N SER A 60 -27.74 -22.43 13.46
CA SER A 60 -28.66 -22.29 12.32
C SER A 60 -28.02 -22.77 11.02
N ALA A 61 -26.77 -22.41 10.76
CA ALA A 61 -26.04 -22.89 9.59
C ALA A 61 -25.87 -24.43 9.60
N GLU A 62 -25.79 -25.06 10.77
CA GLU A 62 -25.76 -26.51 10.90
C GLU A 62 -27.10 -27.18 10.55
N ARG A 63 -28.23 -26.58 10.95
CA ARG A 63 -29.54 -27.02 10.48
C ARG A 63 -29.68 -26.89 8.96
N ASP A 64 -29.17 -25.79 8.40
CA ASP A 64 -29.21 -25.55 6.95
C ASP A 64 -28.27 -26.50 6.17
N ARG A 65 -27.23 -27.08 6.79
CA ARG A 65 -26.32 -28.05 6.14
C ARG A 65 -26.98 -29.39 5.81
N LEU A 66 -28.06 -29.76 6.50
CA LEU A 66 -28.88 -30.91 6.11
C LEU A 66 -29.59 -30.68 4.75
N ALA A 67 -29.52 -29.47 4.19
CA ALA A 67 -30.15 -29.05 2.94
C ALA A 67 -29.15 -28.65 1.82
N ASN A 68 -27.96 -29.27 1.73
CA ASN A 68 -26.97 -29.11 0.63
C ASN A 68 -26.24 -27.73 0.53
N TRP A 69 -25.81 -27.15 1.65
CA TRP A 69 -25.05 -25.88 1.65
C TRP A 69 -23.52 -26.06 1.60
N THR A 70 -22.84 -25.35 0.68
CA THR A 70 -21.39 -25.44 0.39
C THR A 70 -20.52 -24.34 1.03
N GLY A 71 -21.05 -23.56 1.98
CA GLY A 71 -20.35 -22.40 2.51
C GLY A 71 -19.11 -22.71 3.36
N LYS A 72 -18.10 -21.83 3.27
CA LYS A 72 -16.79 -22.01 3.92
C LYS A 72 -16.89 -21.95 5.45
N LYS A 73 -16.67 -23.08 6.12
CA LYS A 73 -16.44 -23.12 7.58
C LYS A 73 -15.20 -22.27 7.94
N GLY A 74 -15.24 -21.55 9.07
CA GLY A 74 -14.07 -20.87 9.66
C GLY A 74 -13.91 -19.37 9.36
N ALA A 75 -14.76 -18.76 8.52
CA ALA A 75 -14.67 -17.32 8.24
C ALA A 75 -14.81 -16.46 9.50
N ALA A 76 -15.78 -16.77 10.36
CA ALA A 76 -16.03 -15.99 11.57
C ALA A 76 -14.88 -16.12 12.61
N ARG A 77 -14.20 -17.27 12.69
CA ARG A 77 -13.07 -17.46 13.63
C ARG A 77 -11.85 -16.69 13.14
N ALA A 78 -11.58 -16.75 11.84
CA ALA A 78 -10.55 -15.92 11.21
C ALA A 78 -10.81 -14.42 11.42
N HIS A 79 -12.06 -13.96 11.31
CA HIS A 79 -12.43 -12.58 11.62
C HIS A 79 -12.23 -12.25 13.11
N LEU A 80 -12.50 -13.19 14.02
CA LEU A 80 -12.34 -12.99 15.45
C LEU A 80 -10.85 -12.85 15.82
N ILE A 81 -10.00 -13.76 15.36
CA ILE A 81 -8.53 -13.70 15.55
C ILE A 81 -7.99 -12.35 15.04
N ARG A 82 -8.39 -11.95 13.82
CA ARG A 82 -8.00 -10.66 13.24
C ARG A 82 -8.45 -9.47 14.08
N SER A 83 -9.68 -9.50 14.58
CA SER A 83 -10.26 -8.42 15.37
C SER A 83 -9.53 -8.26 16.70
N LEU A 84 -9.26 -9.36 17.40
CA LEU A 84 -8.51 -9.36 18.65
C LEU A 84 -7.08 -8.85 18.46
N ALA A 85 -6.38 -9.32 17.43
CA ALA A 85 -5.06 -8.81 17.09
C ALA A 85 -5.07 -7.31 16.79
N SER A 86 -6.11 -6.81 16.11
CA SER A 86 -6.27 -5.38 15.84
C SER A 86 -6.55 -4.58 17.12
N ILE A 87 -7.35 -5.10 18.04
CA ILE A 87 -7.65 -4.48 19.35
C ILE A 87 -6.38 -4.41 20.20
N ASP A 88 -5.54 -5.44 20.15
CA ASP A 88 -4.22 -5.47 20.80
C ASP A 88 -3.16 -4.58 20.11
N GLY A 89 -3.55 -3.83 19.07
CA GLY A 89 -2.65 -2.91 18.35
C GLY A 89 -1.64 -3.62 17.45
N HIS A 90 -1.78 -4.92 17.21
CA HIS A 90 -0.89 -5.65 16.31
C HIS A 90 -1.16 -5.26 14.86
N ARG A 91 -0.07 -5.02 14.11
CA ARG A 91 -0.13 -4.74 12.67
C ARG A 91 -0.33 -6.01 11.83
N VAL A 92 0.01 -7.16 12.39
CA VAL A 92 -0.07 -8.48 11.74
C VAL A 92 -0.67 -9.50 12.70
N TYR A 93 -1.20 -10.58 12.15
CA TYR A 93 -1.70 -11.72 12.91
C TYR A 93 -1.45 -13.03 12.16
N VAL A 94 -1.53 -14.14 12.89
CA VAL A 94 -1.40 -15.50 12.36
C VAL A 94 -2.79 -16.16 12.26
N PRO A 95 -3.28 -16.49 11.06
CA PRO A 95 -4.51 -17.25 10.86
C PRO A 95 -4.26 -18.74 11.10
N GLU A 96 -5.34 -19.51 11.23
CA GLU A 96 -5.25 -20.98 11.38
C GLU A 96 -4.78 -21.70 10.11
N LYS A 97 -5.05 -21.10 8.95
CA LYS A 97 -4.70 -21.66 7.65
C LYS A 97 -3.79 -20.71 6.89
N PRO A 98 -2.75 -21.25 6.22
CA PRO A 98 -1.86 -20.42 5.42
C PRO A 98 -2.60 -19.84 4.21
N CYS A 99 -1.98 -18.87 3.55
CA CYS A 99 -2.37 -18.47 2.20
C CYS A 99 -2.07 -19.59 1.20
N VAL A 100 -2.45 -19.40 -0.07
CA VAL A 100 -2.22 -20.37 -1.16
C VAL A 100 -0.74 -20.68 -1.38
N ASN A 101 0.16 -19.80 -0.96
CA ASN A 101 1.62 -19.96 -1.07
C ASN A 101 2.26 -20.48 0.23
N GLY A 102 1.48 -20.92 1.22
CA GLY A 102 2.01 -21.48 2.47
C GLY A 102 2.36 -20.47 3.57
N HIS A 103 2.25 -19.16 3.30
CA HIS A 103 2.57 -18.12 4.29
C HIS A 103 1.46 -17.94 5.33
N TYR A 104 1.85 -17.61 6.57
CA TYR A 104 0.91 -17.41 7.67
C TYR A 104 0.66 -15.94 7.98
N LEU A 105 1.67 -15.08 7.98
CA LEU A 105 1.48 -13.69 8.44
C LEU A 105 0.51 -12.90 7.54
N ARG A 106 -0.49 -12.26 8.16
CA ARG A 106 -1.46 -11.39 7.49
C ARG A 106 -1.55 -10.02 8.13
N TRP A 107 -1.75 -8.98 7.33
CA TRP A 107 -2.00 -7.62 7.80
C TRP A 107 -3.35 -7.52 8.50
N THR A 108 -3.40 -6.91 9.69
CA THR A 108 -4.68 -6.67 10.38
C THR A 108 -5.56 -5.67 9.64
N GLY A 109 -4.98 -4.69 8.94
CA GLY A 109 -5.73 -3.69 8.17
C GLY A 109 -6.41 -4.22 6.90
N SER A 110 -5.79 -5.16 6.18
CA SER A 110 -6.29 -5.62 4.87
C SER A 110 -6.57 -7.12 4.76
N ASN A 111 -6.15 -7.93 5.74
CA ASN A 111 -6.16 -9.41 5.65
C ASN A 111 -5.26 -9.99 4.52
N ASN A 112 -4.49 -9.15 3.84
CA ASN A 112 -3.53 -9.60 2.84
C ASN A 112 -2.38 -10.34 3.52
N CYS A 113 -1.88 -11.38 2.86
CA CYS A 113 -0.64 -12.04 3.27
C CYS A 113 0.52 -11.03 3.19
N VAL A 114 1.35 -10.97 4.22
CA VAL A 114 2.47 -10.02 4.32
C VAL A 114 3.50 -10.26 3.22
N GLU A 115 3.88 -11.52 3.01
CA GLU A 115 4.91 -11.92 2.05
C GLU A 115 4.42 -11.72 0.61
N CYS A 116 3.21 -12.21 0.29
CA CYS A 116 2.63 -12.00 -1.04
C CYS A 116 2.40 -10.52 -1.35
N ASP A 117 2.02 -9.71 -0.35
CA ASP A 117 1.88 -8.27 -0.53
C ASP A 117 3.23 -7.61 -0.82
N LYS A 118 4.32 -8.05 -0.19
CA LYS A 118 5.69 -7.57 -0.48
C LYS A 118 6.11 -7.87 -1.92
N GLU A 119 5.93 -9.11 -2.36
CA GLU A 119 6.25 -9.54 -3.74
C GLU A 119 5.45 -8.74 -4.77
N ASN A 120 4.14 -8.62 -4.53
CA ASN A 120 3.24 -7.88 -5.38
C ASN A 120 3.61 -6.39 -5.44
N ARG A 121 4.05 -5.77 -4.34
CA ARG A 121 4.51 -4.37 -4.34
C ARG A 121 5.67 -4.13 -5.28
N VAL A 122 6.63 -5.06 -5.36
CA VAL A 122 7.77 -4.99 -6.29
C VAL A 122 7.27 -5.06 -7.73
N LYS A 123 6.47 -6.08 -8.04
CA LYS A 123 5.87 -6.25 -9.38
C LYS A 123 5.06 -5.03 -9.83
N TYR A 124 4.24 -4.48 -8.92
CA TYR A 124 3.44 -3.29 -9.22
C TYR A 124 4.27 -2.00 -9.26
N ALA A 125 5.45 -1.93 -8.65
CA ALA A 125 6.33 -0.76 -8.76
C ALA A 125 6.84 -0.58 -10.19
N GLU A 126 7.30 -1.66 -10.82
CA GLU A 126 7.78 -1.64 -12.21
C GLU A 126 6.67 -1.27 -13.19
N SER A 127 5.52 -1.93 -13.08
CA SER A 127 4.35 -1.63 -13.92
C SER A 127 3.86 -0.19 -13.75
N ARG A 128 3.83 0.33 -12.51
CA ARG A 128 3.47 1.74 -12.26
C ARG A 128 4.49 2.72 -12.84
N ARG A 129 5.79 2.40 -12.77
CA ARG A 129 6.84 3.21 -13.40
C ARG A 129 6.64 3.25 -14.91
N GLU A 130 6.42 2.11 -15.54
CA GLU A 130 6.19 2.02 -16.98
C GLU A 130 4.96 2.80 -17.42
N ALA A 131 3.83 2.59 -16.74
CA ALA A 131 2.59 3.31 -17.01
C ALA A 131 2.78 4.83 -16.90
N ARG A 132 3.55 5.29 -15.91
CA ARG A 132 3.89 6.71 -15.74
C ARG A 132 4.76 7.23 -16.89
N LEU A 133 5.81 6.51 -17.27
CA LEU A 133 6.70 6.90 -18.37
C LEU A 133 5.92 7.00 -19.68
N LYS A 134 5.11 5.98 -19.99
CA LYS A 134 4.30 5.93 -21.20
C LYS A 134 3.28 7.06 -21.22
N LYS A 135 2.56 7.28 -20.12
CA LYS A 135 1.54 8.33 -20.01
C LYS A 135 2.14 9.74 -20.15
N LYS A 136 3.30 9.98 -19.55
CA LYS A 136 3.86 11.34 -19.47
C LYS A 136 4.80 11.68 -20.63
N TYR A 137 5.56 10.71 -21.13
CA TYR A 137 6.65 10.92 -22.07
C TYR A 137 6.55 10.06 -23.33
N GLY A 138 5.57 9.16 -23.42
CA GLY A 138 5.40 8.28 -24.57
C GLY A 138 6.43 7.15 -24.67
N ILE A 139 7.28 6.94 -23.67
CA ILE A 139 8.35 5.92 -23.69
C ILE A 139 8.12 4.80 -22.67
N THR A 140 8.72 3.65 -22.94
CA THR A 140 8.76 2.45 -22.12
C THR A 140 9.97 2.46 -21.17
N ASN A 141 10.01 1.49 -20.24
CA ASN A 141 11.19 1.28 -19.41
C ASN A 141 12.44 0.87 -20.21
N SER A 142 12.27 0.13 -21.33
CA SER A 142 13.38 -0.27 -22.20
C SER A 142 14.01 0.95 -22.87
N GLU A 143 13.18 1.78 -23.51
CA GLU A 143 13.62 3.01 -24.18
C GLU A 143 14.30 3.98 -23.20
N TYR A 144 13.77 4.12 -21.97
CA TYR A 144 14.45 4.89 -20.93
C TYR A 144 15.87 4.33 -20.64
N SER A 145 16.00 3.01 -20.57
CA SER A 145 17.26 2.34 -20.22
C SER A 145 18.27 2.44 -21.37
N GLU A 146 17.78 2.37 -22.61
CA GLU A 146 18.57 2.62 -23.82
C GLU A 146 19.07 4.07 -23.85
N LEU A 147 18.21 5.05 -23.62
CA LEU A 147 18.60 6.47 -23.49
C LEU A 147 19.66 6.68 -22.40
N ALA A 148 19.50 6.02 -21.25
CA ALA A 148 20.49 6.09 -20.17
C ALA A 148 21.83 5.49 -20.59
N LYS A 149 21.81 4.36 -21.32
CA LYS A 149 23.01 3.69 -21.82
C LYS A 149 23.72 4.52 -22.89
N GLU A 150 22.99 5.09 -23.85
CA GLU A 150 23.52 6.00 -24.87
C GLU A 150 24.19 7.23 -24.25
N GLN A 151 23.64 7.72 -23.13
CA GLN A 151 24.23 8.82 -22.35
C GLN A 151 25.34 8.38 -21.38
N GLY A 152 25.72 7.10 -21.36
CA GLY A 152 26.71 6.56 -20.42
C GLY A 152 26.33 6.71 -18.94
N GLY A 153 25.03 6.72 -18.64
CA GLY A 153 24.48 6.93 -17.30
C GLY A 153 24.61 8.36 -16.77
N LYS A 154 24.95 9.33 -17.62
CA LYS A 154 25.24 10.73 -17.24
C LYS A 154 24.14 11.68 -17.70
N CYS A 155 24.06 12.83 -17.04
CA CYS A 155 23.21 13.94 -17.45
C CYS A 155 23.60 14.44 -18.85
N LYS A 156 22.63 14.64 -19.75
CA LYS A 156 22.88 15.14 -21.12
C LYS A 156 23.45 16.58 -21.17
N ILE A 157 23.29 17.36 -20.10
CA ILE A 157 23.77 18.74 -20.02
C ILE A 157 25.11 18.84 -19.29
N CYS A 158 25.16 18.46 -18.01
CA CYS A 158 26.37 18.65 -17.20
C CYS A 158 27.36 17.48 -17.28
N THR A 159 27.00 16.41 -17.99
CA THR A 159 27.81 15.18 -18.18
C THR A 159 28.29 14.51 -16.89
N GLN A 160 27.66 14.83 -15.76
CA GLN A 160 27.91 14.19 -14.47
C GLN A 160 26.97 13.01 -14.24
N TYR A 161 27.45 12.05 -13.46
CA TYR A 161 26.60 11.01 -12.88
C TYR A 161 25.59 11.62 -11.91
N PRO A 162 24.41 11.01 -11.75
CA PRO A 162 23.47 11.43 -10.72
C PRO A 162 24.08 11.26 -9.31
N VAL A 163 23.72 12.16 -8.41
CA VAL A 163 24.15 12.11 -7.00
C VAL A 163 23.32 11.06 -6.26
N ASN A 164 23.94 10.27 -5.38
CA ASN A 164 23.29 9.26 -4.54
C ASN A 164 22.44 8.24 -5.32
N ASP A 165 22.93 7.79 -6.48
CA ASP A 165 22.25 6.83 -7.37
C ASP A 165 20.81 7.22 -7.74
N GLN A 166 20.48 8.51 -7.67
CA GLN A 166 19.16 9.00 -8.07
C GLN A 166 18.93 8.77 -9.56
N PRO A 167 17.73 8.37 -9.98
CA PRO A 167 17.43 8.22 -11.39
C PRO A 167 17.51 9.58 -12.11
N LEU A 168 18.02 9.58 -13.34
CA LEU A 168 17.93 10.74 -14.22
C LEU A 168 16.46 11.02 -14.58
N HIS A 169 16.14 12.29 -14.80
CA HIS A 169 14.81 12.76 -15.17
C HIS A 169 14.68 12.79 -16.69
N VAL A 170 13.56 12.30 -17.21
CA VAL A 170 13.20 12.44 -18.62
C VAL A 170 12.84 13.90 -18.90
N ASP A 171 13.65 14.54 -19.72
CA ASP A 171 13.43 15.88 -20.24
C ASP A 171 12.75 15.80 -21.61
N HIS A 172 11.76 16.66 -21.83
CA HIS A 172 10.93 16.65 -23.03
C HIS A 172 10.52 18.07 -23.39
N CYS A 173 10.31 18.32 -24.68
CA CYS A 173 9.81 19.60 -25.17
C CYS A 173 8.33 19.75 -24.79
N HIS A 174 7.96 20.81 -24.07
CA HIS A 174 6.56 21.02 -23.66
C HIS A 174 5.62 21.35 -24.83
N LYS A 175 6.14 21.73 -26.00
CA LYS A 175 5.33 22.01 -27.20
C LYS A 175 5.02 20.76 -28.02
N SER A 176 6.01 19.89 -28.24
CA SER A 176 5.87 18.71 -29.09
C SER A 176 5.74 17.39 -28.33
N GLY A 177 6.04 17.37 -27.03
CA GLY A 177 6.14 16.15 -26.23
C GLY A 177 7.38 15.30 -26.52
N ALA A 178 8.21 15.69 -27.48
CA ALA A 178 9.39 14.92 -27.87
C ALA A 178 10.44 14.89 -26.74
N VAL A 179 10.93 13.69 -26.40
CA VAL A 179 11.99 13.49 -25.41
C VAL A 179 13.30 14.05 -25.94
N ARG A 180 13.94 14.93 -25.16
CA ARG A 180 15.26 15.53 -25.48
C ARG A 180 16.40 14.70 -24.91
N GLY A 181 16.20 14.05 -23.76
CA GLY A 181 17.16 13.17 -23.12
C GLY A 181 16.93 13.03 -21.63
N LEU A 182 17.92 12.50 -20.92
CA LEU A 182 17.89 12.33 -19.46
C LEU A 182 18.80 13.35 -18.76
N LEU A 183 18.28 14.03 -17.74
CA LEU A 183 18.96 15.09 -17.01
C LEU A 183 19.06 14.78 -15.52
N CYS A 184 20.10 15.27 -14.84
CA CYS A 184 20.10 15.28 -13.38
C CYS A 184 19.05 16.25 -12.85
N SER A 185 18.62 16.06 -11.60
CA SER A 185 17.58 16.89 -10.97
C SER A 185 17.88 18.39 -11.05
N ARG A 186 19.15 18.80 -10.87
CA ARG A 186 19.57 20.21 -10.94
C ARG A 186 19.40 20.82 -12.33
N CYS A 187 19.91 20.14 -13.36
CA CYS A 187 19.80 20.62 -14.74
C CYS A 187 18.33 20.66 -15.19
N ASN A 188 17.55 19.63 -14.85
CA ASN A 188 16.13 19.57 -15.20
C ASN A 188 15.33 20.71 -14.54
N GLN A 189 15.60 21.01 -13.26
CA GLN A 189 14.96 22.14 -12.56
C GLN A 189 15.38 23.48 -13.16
N ALA A 190 16.67 23.67 -13.48
CA ALA A 190 17.15 24.90 -14.09
C ALA A 190 16.42 25.22 -15.41
N ILE A 191 16.13 24.20 -16.23
CA ILE A 191 15.34 24.39 -17.45
C ILE A 191 13.93 24.85 -17.16
N GLY A 192 13.26 24.22 -16.19
CA GLY A 192 11.91 24.63 -15.79
C GLY A 192 11.88 26.05 -15.21
N LEU A 193 12.87 26.43 -14.40
CA LEU A 193 12.96 27.76 -13.78
C LEU A 193 13.19 28.88 -14.79
N LEU A 194 13.88 28.58 -15.90
CA LEU A 194 14.09 29.51 -17.01
C LEU A 194 13.04 29.34 -18.12
N CYS A 195 11.93 28.64 -17.82
CA CYS A 195 10.75 28.51 -18.68
C CYS A 195 11.05 27.99 -20.10
N GLU A 196 12.14 27.24 -20.28
CA GLU A 196 12.63 26.82 -21.60
C GLU A 196 12.91 27.98 -22.58
N ASP A 197 13.10 29.20 -22.08
CA ASP A 197 13.33 30.39 -22.90
C ASP A 197 14.83 30.58 -23.17
N VAL A 198 15.23 30.32 -24.43
CA VAL A 198 16.61 30.44 -24.90
C VAL A 198 17.17 31.85 -24.64
N SER A 199 16.37 32.90 -24.83
CA SER A 199 16.82 34.28 -24.60
C SER A 199 17.14 34.51 -23.12
N LEU A 200 16.35 33.94 -22.21
CA LEU A 200 16.59 34.01 -20.78
C LEU A 200 17.83 33.22 -20.35
N PHE A 201 18.08 32.05 -20.94
CA PHE A 201 19.33 31.31 -20.73
C PHE A 201 20.56 32.11 -21.16
N MET A 202 20.50 32.75 -22.33
CA MET A 202 21.61 33.57 -22.83
C MET A 202 21.85 34.80 -21.94
N ALA A 203 20.78 35.47 -21.49
CA ALA A 203 20.87 36.57 -20.55
C ALA A 203 21.48 36.14 -19.20
N ALA A 204 21.07 34.99 -18.66
CA ALA A 204 21.64 34.45 -17.43
C ALA A 204 23.13 34.09 -17.58
N ALA A 205 23.52 33.50 -18.73
CA ALA A 205 24.92 33.21 -19.02
C ALA A 205 25.77 34.48 -19.14
N GLU A 206 25.24 35.52 -19.79
CA GLU A 206 25.92 36.81 -19.95
C GLU A 206 26.08 37.55 -18.62
N TYR A 207 25.02 37.59 -17.80
CA TYR A 207 25.06 38.15 -16.44
C TYR A 207 26.17 37.53 -15.58
N ILE A 208 26.32 36.20 -15.61
CA ILE A 208 27.38 35.48 -14.87
C ILE A 208 28.78 35.84 -15.42
N LYS A 209 28.93 35.99 -16.74
CA LYS A 209 30.22 36.38 -17.35
C LYS A 209 30.64 37.78 -16.92
N GLN A 210 29.72 38.73 -16.93
CA GLN A 210 29.98 40.13 -16.52
C GLN A 210 30.40 40.21 -15.04
N ALA A 211 29.74 39.47 -14.17
CA ALA A 211 30.10 39.42 -12.75
C ALA A 211 31.54 38.92 -12.50
N ARG A 212 32.05 38.00 -13.33
CA ARG A 212 33.44 37.52 -13.23
C ARG A 212 34.49 38.53 -13.71
N GLN A 213 34.09 39.52 -14.50
CA GLN A 213 34.96 40.57 -15.03
C GLN A 213 34.96 41.83 -14.14
N THR A 214 34.05 41.91 -13.17
CA THR A 214 33.89 43.09 -12.33
C THR A 214 34.72 42.96 -11.05
N LYS A 215 35.93 43.53 -11.09
CA LYS A 215 36.89 43.88 -10.02
C LYS A 215 36.92 43.02 -8.73
N VAL A 216 38.05 42.34 -8.56
CA VAL A 216 38.71 42.15 -7.26
C VAL A 216 38.73 43.50 -6.55
N VAL A 217 38.04 43.62 -5.43
CA VAL A 217 38.21 44.75 -4.52
C VAL A 217 39.58 44.55 -3.88
N ALA A 218 40.59 45.24 -4.40
CA ALA A 218 41.89 45.34 -3.75
C ALA A 218 41.66 46.05 -2.41
N GLY A 219 41.91 45.33 -1.31
CA GLY A 219 42.09 45.90 0.01
C GLY A 219 43.43 46.62 0.11
#